data_AF-T1AI09-F1
#
_entry.id   AF-T1AI09-F1
#
_cell.length_a   1.000
_cell.length_b   1.000
_cell.length_c   1.000
_cell.angle_alpha   90.00
_cell.angle_beta   90.00
_cell.angle_gamma   90.00
#
_symmetry.space_group_name_H-M   'P 1'
#
loop_
_entity.id
_entity.type
_entity.pdbx_description
1 polymer ?
#
loop_
_entity_poly.entity_id
_entity_poly.type
_entity_poly.pdbx_seq_one_letter_code
_entity_poly.pdbx_strand_id
1 'polypeptide(L)'
;MADEHGTDIKVLCVAAGDPRFDPITELEDLAPHWLREIEVFFETYKQLEDLKEVSVGGWEGRAAALSAIQDCRRRLAGAHPA
;
A
#
# COMPACT_ATOMS: atom_id res chain seq x y z
N MET A 1 -3.82 5.18 3.60
CA MET A 1 -3.88 5.38 5.06
C MET A 1 -3.44 6.80 5.37
N ALA A 2 -3.72 7.29 6.58
CA ALA A 2 -3.16 8.55 7.05
C ALA A 2 -2.75 8.40 8.52
N ASP A 3 -1.61 9.01 8.87
CA ASP A 3 -1.13 9.14 10.25
C ASP A 3 -0.74 10.60 10.55
N GLU A 4 -0.05 10.85 11.66
CA GLU A 4 0.38 12.19 12.08
C GLU A 4 1.25 12.94 11.05
N HIS A 5 1.80 12.25 10.05
CA HIS A 5 2.62 12.81 8.98
C HIS A 5 1.85 12.99 7.66
N GLY A 6 0.55 12.74 7.65
CA GLY A 6 -0.34 12.92 6.50
C GLY A 6 -0.61 11.62 5.76
N THR A 7 -0.83 11.72 4.45
CA THR A 7 -1.22 10.55 3.64
C THR A 7 -0.05 9.59 3.46
N ASP A 8 -0.24 8.35 3.90
CA ASP A 8 0.69 7.23 3.78
C ASP A 8 0.05 6.12 2.92
N ILE A 9 0.55 6.00 1.70
CA ILE A 9 0.11 4.99 0.73
C ILE A 9 1.11 3.84 0.76
N LYS A 10 0.60 2.62 0.92
CA LYS A 10 1.39 1.39 0.85
C LYS A 10 0.98 0.61 -0.39
N VAL A 11 1.95 0.30 -1.25
CA VAL A 11 1.73 -0.54 -2.44
C VAL A 11 1.93 -1.99 -2.05
N LEU A 12 0.91 -2.83 -2.29
CA LEU A 12 1.00 -4.28 -2.15
C LEU A 12 1.51 -4.88 -3.47
N CYS A 13 2.48 -5.80 -3.37
CA CYS A 13 3.14 -6.43 -4.50
C CYS A 13 3.24 -7.94 -4.30
N VAL A 14 3.38 -8.67 -5.41
CA VAL A 14 3.78 -10.07 -5.43
C VAL A 14 5.18 -10.23 -6.01
N ALA A 15 5.82 -11.38 -5.79
CA ALA A 15 7.16 -11.65 -6.29
C ALA A 15 7.15 -11.83 -7.82
N ALA A 16 7.98 -11.07 -8.53
CA ALA A 16 8.15 -11.24 -9.97
C ALA A 16 8.93 -12.53 -10.27
N GLY A 17 8.42 -13.34 -11.21
CA GLY A 17 9.05 -14.58 -11.65
C GLY A 17 8.78 -15.80 -10.76
N ASP A 18 7.93 -15.66 -9.75
CA ASP A 18 7.45 -16.79 -8.95
C ASP A 18 6.08 -17.26 -9.48
N PRO A 19 6.00 -18.47 -10.08
CA PRO A 19 4.79 -18.94 -10.75
C PRO A 19 3.60 -19.13 -9.80
N ARG A 20 3.83 -19.15 -8.49
CA ARG A 20 2.75 -19.19 -7.49
C ARG A 20 1.86 -17.94 -7.52
N PHE A 21 2.40 -16.82 -8.00
CA PHE A 21 1.70 -15.54 -8.07
C PHE A 21 1.24 -15.16 -9.48
N ASP A 22 1.52 -15.97 -10.50
CA ASP A 22 1.06 -15.75 -11.89
C ASP A 22 -0.46 -15.48 -12.01
N PRO A 23 -1.36 -16.15 -11.26
CA PRO A 23 -2.79 -15.86 -11.36
C PRO A 23 -3.23 -14.59 -10.61
N ILE A 24 -2.35 -13.94 -9.85
CA ILE A 24 -2.70 -12.80 -9.00
C ILE A 24 -2.36 -11.50 -9.73
N THR A 25 -3.40 -10.80 -10.19
CA THR A 25 -3.27 -9.55 -10.95
C THR A 25 -4.04 -8.39 -10.36
N GLU A 26 -5.13 -8.67 -9.65
CA GLU A 26 -5.96 -7.69 -8.94
C GLU A 26 -6.16 -8.11 -7.47
N LEU A 27 -6.73 -7.23 -6.65
CA LEU A 27 -6.94 -7.52 -5.23
C LEU A 27 -7.95 -8.65 -5.01
N GLU A 28 -8.91 -8.78 -5.92
CA GLU A 28 -9.96 -9.80 -5.90
C GLU A 28 -9.42 -11.21 -6.15
N ASP A 29 -8.22 -11.34 -6.71
CA ASP A 29 -7.54 -12.62 -6.90
C ASP A 29 -6.97 -13.16 -5.56
N LEU A 30 -6.85 -12.29 -4.54
CA LEU A 30 -6.43 -12.68 -3.19
C LEU A 30 -7.63 -13.12 -2.34
N ALA A 31 -7.40 -14.09 -1.46
CA ALA A 31 -8.40 -14.44 -0.47
C ALA A 31 -8.60 -13.24 0.51
N PRO A 32 -9.85 -12.83 0.82
CA PRO A 32 -10.13 -11.58 1.54
C PRO A 32 -9.46 -11.45 2.91
N HIS A 33 -9.14 -12.55 3.57
CA HIS A 33 -8.47 -12.55 4.88
C HIS A 33 -7.08 -11.91 4.81
N TRP A 34 -6.34 -12.06 3.71
CA TRP A 34 -5.02 -11.43 3.55
C TRP A 34 -5.09 -9.91 3.65
N LEU A 35 -6.05 -9.31 2.93
CA LEU A 35 -6.26 -7.87 2.96
C LEU A 35 -6.65 -7.41 4.36
N ARG A 36 -7.54 -8.18 5.03
CA ARG A 36 -7.98 -7.84 6.39
C ARG A 36 -6.87 -7.98 7.43
N GLU A 37 -6.02 -8.99 7.33
CA GLU A 37 -4.87 -9.15 8.23
C GLU A 37 -3.91 -7.96 8.12
N ILE A 38 -3.63 -7.50 6.90
CA ILE A 38 -2.79 -6.33 6.65
C ILE A 38 -3.44 -5.05 7.19
N GLU A 39 -4.74 -4.86 6.97
CA GLU A 39 -5.49 -3.72 7.54
C GLU A 39 -5.41 -3.71 9.06
N VAL A 40 -5.74 -4.82 9.71
CA VAL A 40 -5.73 -4.93 11.17
C VAL A 40 -4.33 -4.69 11.73
N PHE A 41 -3.28 -5.18 11.07
CA PHE A 41 -1.92 -4.86 11.47
C PHE A 41 -1.68 -3.34 11.49
N PHE A 42 -2.01 -2.61 10.43
CA PHE A 42 -1.80 -1.16 10.38
C PHE A 42 -2.77 -0.36 11.26
N GLU A 43 -3.98 -0.86 11.52
CA GLU A 43 -4.92 -0.27 12.49
C GLU A 43 -4.40 -0.37 13.94
N THR A 44 -3.62 -1.41 14.25
CA THR A 44 -3.31 -1.76 15.64
C THR A 44 -1.85 -1.55 16.05
N TYR A 45 -0.89 -1.55 15.12
CA TYR A 45 0.54 -1.61 15.47
C TYR A 45 1.05 -0.42 16.30
N LYS A 46 0.43 0.76 16.19
CA LYS A 46 0.80 1.98 16.95
C LYS A 46 -0.05 2.22 18.20
N GLN A 47 -0.94 1.30 18.58
CA GLN A 47 -1.88 1.54 19.69
C GLN A 47 -1.20 1.83 21.04
N LEU A 48 0.03 1.35 21.25
CA LEU A 48 0.81 1.60 22.47
C LEU A 48 1.75 2.81 22.33
N GLU A 49 1.84 3.43 21.15
CA GLU A 49 2.57 4.67 20.94
C GLU A 49 1.62 5.86 21.18
N ASP A 50 1.65 6.41 22.40
CA ASP A 50 1.05 7.70 22.81
C ASP A 50 -0.06 8.28 21.91
N LEU A 51 -1.24 7.61 21.88
CA LEU A 51 -2.49 8.10 21.27
C LEU A 51 -2.37 8.49 19.77
N LYS A 52 -1.55 7.78 19.00
CA LYS A 52 -1.51 7.97 17.54
C LYS A 52 -2.70 7.27 16.89
N GLU A 53 -3.67 8.06 16.44
CA GLU A 53 -4.79 7.55 15.62
C GLU A 53 -4.32 7.32 14.18
N VAL A 54 -4.45 6.07 13.72
CA VAL A 54 -4.25 5.70 12.31
C VAL A 54 -5.62 5.54 11.67
N SER A 55 -5.83 6.21 10.53
CA SER A 55 -7.04 6.01 9.71
C SER A 55 -6.72 5.15 8.48
N VAL A 56 -7.41 4.01 8.38
CA VAL A 56 -7.33 3.13 7.20
C VAL A 56 -8.48 3.47 6.24
N GLY A 57 -8.12 4.09 5.12
CA GLY A 57 -9.05 4.51 4.06
C GLY A 57 -9.48 3.39 3.09
N GLY A 58 -9.17 2.13 3.41
CA GLY A 58 -9.43 0.96 2.57
C GLY A 58 -8.37 0.73 1.48
N TRP A 59 -8.69 -0.20 0.59
CA TRP A 59 -7.85 -0.61 -0.53
C TRP A 59 -8.26 0.06 -1.85
N GLU A 60 -7.27 0.35 -2.69
CA GLU A 60 -7.46 0.74 -4.08
C GLU A 60 -6.80 -0.27 -5.01
N GLY A 61 -7.39 -0.48 -6.19
CA GLY A 61 -6.94 -1.49 -7.15
C GLY A 61 -5.62 -1.15 -7.85
N ARG A 62 -5.16 -2.09 -8.71
CA ARG A 62 -3.86 -2.02 -9.38
C ARG A 62 -3.61 -0.71 -10.15
N ALA A 63 -4.64 -0.16 -10.80
CA ALA A 63 -4.50 1.07 -11.58
C ALA A 63 -4.06 2.26 -10.71
N ALA A 64 -4.64 2.41 -9.53
CA ALA A 64 -4.27 3.44 -8.57
C ALA A 64 -2.84 3.23 -8.05
N ALA A 65 -2.46 1.98 -7.74
CA ALA A 65 -1.11 1.64 -7.33
C ALA A 65 -0.06 2.01 -8.40
N LEU A 66 -0.32 1.70 -9.67
CA LEU A 66 0.56 2.07 -10.77
C LEU A 66 0.66 3.60 -10.94
N SER A 67 -0.45 4.32 -10.80
CA SER A 67 -0.45 5.79 -10.84
C SER A 67 0.42 6.37 -9.73
N ALA A 68 0.26 5.89 -8.49
CA ALA A 68 1.07 6.33 -7.34
C ALA A 68 2.57 6.09 -7.57
N ILE A 69 2.96 4.93 -8.11
CA ILE A 69 4.36 4.63 -8.46
C ILE A 69 4.88 5.63 -9.51
N GLN A 70 4.10 5.91 -10.55
CA GLN A 70 4.52 6.84 -11.60
C GLN A 70 4.68 8.27 -11.07
N ASP A 71 3.76 8.72 -10.22
CA ASP A 71 3.83 10.03 -9.55
C ASP A 71 5.11 10.15 -8.72
N CYS A 72 5.43 9.13 -7.91
CA CYS A 72 6.66 9.09 -7.13
C CYS A 72 7.92 9.13 -8.02
N ARG A 73 7.93 8.38 -9.13
CA ARG A 73 9.04 8.42 -10.11
C ARG A 73 9.21 9.80 -10.73
N ARG A 74 8.12 10.49 -11.10
CA ARG A 74 8.16 11.86 -11.65
C ARG A 74 8.70 12.86 -10.63
N ARG A 75 8.25 12.79 -9.37
CA ARG A 75 8.75 13.64 -8.29
C ARG A 75 10.25 13.44 -8.06
N LEU A 76 10.72 12.19 -8.05
CA LEU A 76 12.14 11.86 -7.91
C LEU A 76 12.97 12.44 -9.06
N ALA A 77 12.53 12.25 -10.31
CA ALA A 77 13.21 12.78 -11.49
C ALA A 77 13.27 14.32 -11.51
N GLY A 78 12.21 14.99 -11.06
CA GLY A 78 12.18 16.46 -10.94
C GLY A 78 13.03 17.01 -9.81
N ALA A 79 13.18 16.25 -8.71
CA ALA A 79 14.04 16.62 -7.58
C ALA A 79 15.54 16.40 -7.86
N HIS A 80 15.88 15.52 -8.80
CA HIS A 80 17.24 15.23 -9.25
C HIS A 80 17.36 15.37 -10.77
N PRO A 81 17.33 16.61 -11.31
CA PRO A 81 17.62 16.81 -12.73
C PRO A 81 19.06 16.37 -13.02
N ALA A 82 19.22 15.64 -14.13
CA ALA A 82 20.51 15.14 -14.60
C ALA A 82 21.52 16.27 -14.91
#